data_AF-A0A5A7MVP6-F1
#
_entry.id   AF-A0A5A7MVP6-F1
#
_cell.length_a   1.000
_cell.length_b   1.000
_cell.length_c   1.000
_cell.angle_alpha   90.00
_cell.angle_beta   90.00
_cell.angle_gamma   90.00
#
_symmetry.space_group_name_H-M   'P 1'
#
loop_
_entity.id
_entity.type
_entity.pdbx_description
1 polymer ?
#
loop_
_entity_poly.entity_id
_entity_poly.type
_entity_poly.pdbx_seq_one_letter_code
_entity_poly.pdbx_strand_id
1 'polypeptide(L)' 'MADNAHMPLGRADLVTSLERGIKPKERWRIGSEHEKFVFDRKSHAPIPYEGERGIGAILERLQHFAGRRNMKART' A
#
# COMPACT_ATOMS: atom_id res chain seq x y z
N MET A 1 9.06 -35.80 9.31
CA MET A 1 8.74 -34.61 8.50
C MET A 1 7.22 -34.56 8.42
N ALA A 2 6.59 -33.60 9.13
CA ALA A 2 5.14 -33.50 9.13
C ALA A 2 4.70 -32.87 7.80
N ASP A 3 3.78 -33.55 7.12
CA ASP A 3 3.09 -33.09 5.93
C ASP A 3 2.31 -31.81 6.28
N ASN A 4 2.85 -30.65 5.90
CA ASN A 4 2.15 -29.37 5.97
C ASN A 4 1.15 -29.30 4.81
N ALA A 5 0.15 -30.17 4.82
CA ALA A 5 -0.99 -30.05 3.93
C ALA A 5 -1.73 -28.76 4.30
N HIS A 6 -1.51 -27.70 3.52
CA HIS A 6 -2.31 -26.49 3.64
C HIS A 6 -3.74 -26.86 3.24
N MET A 7 -4.62 -27.01 4.23
CA MET A 7 -6.03 -27.23 3.96
C MET A 7 -6.55 -26.07 3.10
N PRO A 8 -7.21 -26.37 1.98
CA PRO A 8 -7.84 -25.34 1.17
C PRO A 8 -8.83 -24.53 2.02
N LEU A 9 -8.85 -23.22 1.81
CA LEU A 9 -9.82 -22.34 2.46
C LEU A 9 -11.23 -22.78 2.08
N GLY A 10 -12.06 -22.97 3.08
CA GLY A 10 -13.49 -23.16 2.93
C GLY A 10 -14.24 -21.83 2.90
N ARG A 11 -15.54 -21.90 2.58
CA ARG A 11 -16.44 -20.74 2.63
C ARG A 11 -16.40 -20.05 4.01
N ALA A 12 -16.34 -20.84 5.09
CA ALA A 12 -16.32 -20.32 6.46
C ALA A 12 -15.10 -19.43 6.71
N ASP A 13 -13.92 -19.83 6.21
CA ASP A 13 -12.68 -19.06 6.39
C ASP A 13 -12.76 -17.68 5.72
N LEU A 14 -13.39 -17.61 4.54
CA LEU A 14 -13.61 -16.35 3.82
C LEU A 14 -14.56 -15.42 4.58
N VAL A 15 -15.64 -15.98 5.14
CA VAL A 15 -16.59 -15.22 5.98
C VAL A 15 -15.88 -14.68 7.22
N THR A 16 -15.18 -15.55 7.95
CA THR A 16 -14.44 -15.18 9.16
C THR A 16 -13.35 -14.14 8.86
N SER A 17 -12.72 -14.16 7.69
CA SER A 17 -11.75 -13.15 7.27
C SER A 17 -12.37 -11.74 7.21
N LEU A 18 -13.57 -11.62 6.62
CA LEU A 18 -14.29 -10.34 6.51
C LEU A 18 -14.84 -9.87 7.87
N GLU A 19 -15.34 -10.78 8.70
CA GLU A 19 -15.86 -10.47 10.05
C GLU A 19 -14.82 -9.78 10.94
N ARG A 20 -13.53 -10.11 10.80
CA ARG A 20 -12.43 -9.43 11.52
C ARG A 20 -12.33 -7.94 11.20
N GLY A 21 -12.95 -7.48 10.11
CA GLY A 21 -13.03 -6.07 9.73
C GLY A 21 -14.02 -5.23 10.55
N ILE A 22 -14.97 -5.87 11.26
CA ILE A 22 -16.00 -5.17 12.05
C ILE A 22 -15.35 -4.39 13.19
N LYS A 23 -15.70 -3.09 13.30
CA LYS A 23 -15.17 -2.17 14.32
C LYS A 23 -16.31 -1.41 15.00
N PRO A 24 -16.25 -1.19 16.32
CA PRO A 24 -17.19 -0.31 17.00
C PRO A 24 -17.05 1.12 16.48
N LYS A 25 -18.10 1.94 16.64
CA LYS A 25 -18.19 3.27 16.03
C LYS A 25 -17.04 4.19 16.43
N GLU A 26 -16.57 4.09 17.66
CA GLU A 26 -15.45 4.86 18.20
C GLU A 26 -14.11 4.56 17.49
N ARG A 27 -14.03 3.40 16.80
CA ARG A 27 -12.86 2.94 16.04
C ARG A 27 -13.01 3.13 14.53
N TRP A 28 -14.10 3.74 14.05
CA TRP A 28 -14.23 4.09 12.64
C TRP A 28 -13.19 5.13 12.23
N ARG A 29 -12.72 5.04 10.99
CA ARG A 29 -11.75 5.95 10.37
C ARG A 29 -12.16 6.20 8.92
N ILE A 30 -11.68 7.30 8.35
CA ILE A 30 -11.87 7.63 6.94
C ILE A 30 -10.52 7.40 6.25
N GLY A 31 -10.51 6.54 5.24
CA GLY A 31 -9.39 6.36 4.33
C GLY A 31 -9.68 7.04 3.00
N SER A 32 -8.69 7.74 2.44
CA SER A 32 -8.76 8.28 1.08
C SER A 32 -7.58 7.78 0.27
N GLU A 33 -7.84 7.50 -1.00
CA GLU A 33 -6.84 7.10 -1.99
C GLU A 33 -6.88 8.06 -3.17
N HIS A 34 -5.72 8.40 -3.72
CA HIS A 34 -5.59 9.37 -4.82
C HIS A 34 -4.57 8.90 -5.85
N GLU A 35 -5.06 8.53 -7.03
CA GLU A 35 -4.25 8.19 -8.20
C GLU A 35 -3.81 9.46 -8.96
N LYS A 36 -2.65 9.38 -9.60
CA LYS A 36 -2.02 10.52 -10.31
C LYS A 36 -1.37 10.02 -11.59
N PHE A 37 -1.55 10.74 -12.68
CA PHE A 37 -0.82 10.52 -13.93
C PHE A 37 0.50 11.28 -13.90
N VAL A 38 1.62 10.57 -14.04
CA VAL A 38 2.96 11.18 -14.08
C VAL A 38 3.46 11.21 -15.52
N PHE A 39 3.95 12.36 -15.96
CA PHE A 39 4.39 12.60 -17.33
C PHE A 39 5.64 13.50 -17.35
N ASP A 40 6.41 13.41 -18.43
CA ASP A 40 7.53 14.32 -18.67
C ASP A 40 7.04 15.73 -19.00
N ARG A 41 7.56 16.74 -18.31
CA ARG A 41 7.06 18.12 -18.45
C ARG A 41 7.39 18.79 -19.77
N LYS A 42 8.34 18.27 -20.56
CA LYS A 42 8.71 18.84 -21.86
C LYS A 42 7.94 18.17 -22.99
N SER A 43 7.87 16.84 -22.98
CA SER A 43 7.22 16.07 -24.05
C SER A 43 5.75 15.74 -23.77
N HIS A 44 5.30 15.87 -22.53
CA HIS A 44 4.01 15.40 -22.02
C HIS A 44 3.77 13.90 -22.21
N ALA A 45 4.82 13.13 -22.53
CA ALA A 45 4.75 11.69 -22.65
C ALA A 45 4.67 11.04 -21.25
N PRO A 46 4.07 9.84 -21.13
CA PRO A 46 4.19 9.03 -19.93
C PRO A 46 5.66 8.76 -19.59
N ILE A 47 5.98 8.69 -18.29
CA ILE A 47 7.32 8.28 -17.87
C ILE A 47 7.44 6.75 -17.79
N PRO A 48 8.61 6.16 -18.08
CA PRO A 48 8.84 4.73 -17.92
C PRO A 48 8.88 4.33 -16.44
N TYR A 49 8.89 3.02 -16.16
CA TYR A 49 9.13 2.52 -14.80
C TYR A 49 10.59 2.71 -14.37
N GLU A 50 11.50 2.26 -15.23
CA GLU A 50 12.95 2.27 -15.03
C GLU A 50 13.57 3.67 -15.21
N GLY A 51 14.81 3.82 -14.71
CA GLY A 51 15.64 5.01 -14.92
C GLY A 51 15.47 6.10 -13.87
N GLU A 52 16.38 7.08 -13.88
CA GLU A 52 16.49 8.12 -12.83
C GLU A 52 15.23 8.97 -12.65
N ARG A 53 14.41 9.10 -13.72
CA ARG A 53 13.14 9.83 -13.74
C ARG A 53 11.91 8.94 -13.90
N GLY A 54 12.08 7.63 -13.71
CA GLY A 54 10.99 6.65 -13.82
C GLY A 54 10.14 6.54 -12.56
N ILE A 55 9.04 5.78 -12.66
CA ILE A 55 8.12 5.51 -11.54
C ILE A 55 8.85 4.83 -10.37
N GLY A 56 9.77 3.91 -10.63
CA GLY A 56 10.54 3.22 -9.59
C GLY A 56 11.32 4.19 -8.70
N ALA A 57 12.03 5.13 -9.32
CA ALA A 57 12.79 6.17 -8.61
C ALA A 57 11.88 7.09 -7.77
N ILE A 58 10.64 7.36 -8.20
CA ILE A 58 9.66 8.13 -7.41
C ILE A 58 9.22 7.33 -6.19
N LEU A 59 8.92 6.04 -6.35
CA LEU A 59 8.49 5.18 -5.25
C LEU A 59 9.58 5.02 -4.19
N GLU A 60 10.84 4.81 -4.58
CA GLU A 60 11.98 4.75 -3.66
C GLU A 60 12.12 6.05 -2.85
N ARG A 61 12.02 7.21 -3.51
CA ARG A 61 12.06 8.51 -2.84
C ARG A 61 10.88 8.72 -1.89
N LEU A 62 9.68 8.27 -2.26
CA LEU A 62 8.50 8.34 -1.39
C LEU A 62 8.65 7.49 -0.13
N GLN A 63 9.25 6.30 -0.23
CA GLN A 63 9.56 5.45 0.92
C GLN A 63 10.49 6.18 1.90
N HIS A 64 11.56 6.81 1.41
CA HIS A 64 12.48 7.59 2.24
C HIS A 64 11.84 8.85 2.85
N PHE A 65 10.97 9.54 2.10
CA PHE A 65 10.31 10.75 2.58
C PHE A 65 9.27 10.45 3.67
N ALA A 66 8.44 9.42 3.47
CA ALA A 66 7.43 9.01 4.44
C ALA A 66 8.05 8.51 5.75
N GLY A 67 9.18 7.79 5.69
CA GLY A 67 9.90 7.31 6.86
C GLY A 67 10.43 8.42 7.80
N ARG A 68 10.74 9.61 7.27
CA ARG A 68 11.31 10.73 8.07
C ARG A 68 10.29 11.53 8.87
N ARG A 69 8.99 11.52 8.52
CA ARG A 69 7.96 12.25 9.29
C ARG A 69 7.57 11.56 10.60
N ASN A 70 7.78 10.25 10.72
CA ASN A 70 7.41 9.48 11.92
C ASN A 70 8.48 9.48 13.02
N MET A 71 9.67 10.05 12.79
CA MET A 71 10.77 10.05 13.77
C MET A 71 10.93 11.36 14.54
N LYS A 72 10.19 12.43 14.18
CA LYS A 72 10.23 13.74 14.87
C LYS A 72 8.93 14.13 15.63
N ALA A 73 8.02 13.18 15.85
CA ALA A 73 6.76 13.42 16.58
C ALA A 73 6.68 12.64 17.91
N ARG A 74 7.83 12.27 18.50
CA ARG A 74 7.95 11.59 19.82
C ARG A 74 9.07 12.23 20.64
N THR A 75 8.93 13.52 20.95
CA THR A 75 9.63 14.23 22.04
C THR A 75 8.67 15.26 22.59
#